data_AF-A0A8X7XQL1-F1
#
_entry.id   AF-A0A8X7XQL1-F1
#
_cell.length_a   1.000
_cell.length_b   1.000
_cell.length_c   1.000
_cell.angle_alpha   90.00
_cell.angle_beta   90.00
_cell.angle_gamma   90.00
#
_symmetry.space_group_name_H-M   'P 1'
#
loop_
_entity.id
_entity.type
_entity.pdbx_description
1 polymer ?
#
loop_
_entity_poly.entity_id
_entity_poly.type
_entity_poly.pdbx_seq_one_letter_code
_entity_poly.pdbx_strand_id
1 'polypeptide(L)'
;MLDEESVDAADDENRWPVAAVAAMVGAIWKKGTLDVGVHGVCGEELGTAEPQRGKGLWFVYGEREGRSREGEQDVVVVAWRGKGKKEQRLGKMIIQDMKYFEAHHYIYCDVSAKSLNLSFLSAYLDSLGTNFTVGANFATASSTIRLPARIIPANNGFSPFFFLVQYNQFVQLKARSQLIRKQGGVFAQLMPKEEYFQKALYTFDIGQNDLGAGFFGNMSVEEVNASVPSIVNTFLTDVKSIYNSGARSFWIHNTGPIGCLGYILANFPSAEKDSVGCAKSYNEVAQYFNYELKETVLHLRKVLPSAAFTYVDVYSVKYSLFSEPKKHGFELPLVACCGSGGMYNYNSSAGCGATITVNGTQMTVGSCDDPSVRVVWDGIHYTEAANKFIFEQISTGAFSDPPIPLKMACQRTVG
;
A
#
# COMPACT_ATOMS: atom_id res chain seq x y z
N MET A 1 4.60 -60.36 40.19
CA MET A 1 3.14 -60.31 40.30
C MET A 1 2.72 -59.18 39.37
N LEU A 2 2.36 -59.46 38.11
CA LEU A 2 1.24 -60.33 37.66
C LEU A 2 -0.09 -59.64 37.99
N ASP A 3 -1.06 -59.43 37.09
CA ASP A 3 -1.23 -59.84 35.67
C ASP A 3 -2.13 -58.80 34.92
N GLU A 4 -2.18 -58.69 33.58
CA GLU A 4 -3.02 -59.48 32.62
C GLU A 4 -4.51 -59.62 33.04
N GLU A 5 -5.55 -59.57 32.19
CA GLU A 5 -5.76 -59.09 30.80
C GLU A 5 -7.30 -59.01 30.54
N SER A 6 -7.79 -59.23 29.29
CA SER A 6 -9.21 -59.25 28.83
C SER A 6 -10.00 -57.93 28.91
N VAL A 7 -10.59 -57.32 27.87
CA VAL A 7 -11.05 -57.70 26.50
C VAL A 7 -12.46 -58.31 26.43
N ASP A 8 -13.42 -57.52 25.94
CA ASP A 8 -14.39 -57.84 24.86
C ASP A 8 -15.33 -56.62 24.62
N ALA A 9 -16.13 -56.48 23.53
CA ALA A 9 -15.88 -56.62 22.09
C ALA A 9 -17.24 -56.45 21.33
N ALA A 10 -17.45 -55.35 20.60
CA ALA A 10 -18.51 -55.07 19.61
C ALA A 10 -18.35 -53.60 19.13
N ASP A 11 -17.96 -53.23 17.90
CA ASP A 11 -17.83 -53.88 16.58
C ASP A 11 -19.09 -53.83 15.67
N ASP A 12 -19.24 -52.72 14.94
CA ASP A 12 -19.80 -52.56 13.58
C ASP A 12 -19.65 -51.07 13.15
N GLU A 13 -19.47 -50.65 11.88
CA GLU A 13 -19.33 -51.39 10.61
C GLU A 13 -18.33 -50.67 9.63
N ASN A 14 -17.87 -51.42 8.63
CA ASN A 14 -16.96 -51.14 7.48
C ASN A 14 -17.34 -49.94 6.54
N ARG A 15 -16.56 -49.41 5.56
CA ARG A 15 -15.16 -49.58 5.05
C ARG A 15 -14.73 -48.41 4.13
N TRP A 16 -13.45 -48.38 3.72
CA TRP A 16 -12.86 -47.50 2.68
C TRP A 16 -13.05 -48.06 1.24
N PRO A 17 -12.87 -47.25 0.16
CA PRO A 17 -11.55 -47.23 -0.52
C PRO A 17 -11.13 -45.87 -1.15
N VAL A 18 -9.90 -45.82 -1.69
CA VAL A 18 -9.31 -44.66 -2.41
C VAL A 18 -9.08 -44.99 -3.90
N ALA A 19 -9.44 -44.04 -4.78
CA ALA A 19 -9.05 -43.87 -6.19
C ALA A 19 -9.32 -45.02 -7.22
N ALA A 20 -9.94 -44.66 -8.36
CA ALA A 20 -9.31 -44.72 -9.70
C ALA A 20 -10.26 -44.36 -10.87
N VAL A 21 -9.66 -44.14 -12.05
CA VAL A 21 -10.24 -44.09 -13.42
C VAL A 21 -11.03 -42.84 -13.82
N ALA A 22 -10.66 -42.28 -14.98
CA ALA A 22 -11.20 -41.05 -15.55
C ALA A 22 -11.96 -41.27 -16.87
N ALA A 23 -13.00 -40.46 -17.08
CA ALA A 23 -13.54 -40.00 -18.37
C ALA A 23 -14.42 -38.76 -18.08
N MET A 24 -14.45 -37.69 -18.88
CA MET A 24 -14.05 -37.51 -20.28
C MET A 24 -13.06 -36.35 -20.48
N VAL A 25 -12.27 -36.44 -21.56
CA VAL A 25 -11.62 -35.29 -22.21
C VAL A 25 -12.48 -34.85 -23.39
N GLY A 26 -12.71 -33.55 -23.59
CA GLY A 26 -13.40 -33.09 -24.81
C GLY A 26 -13.69 -31.60 -24.94
N ALA A 27 -12.87 -30.91 -25.76
CA ALA A 27 -13.13 -29.59 -26.37
C ALA A 27 -13.24 -28.36 -25.42
N ILE A 28 -12.78 -27.14 -25.76
CA ILE A 28 -12.09 -26.64 -26.97
C ILE A 28 -10.82 -25.87 -26.56
N TRP A 29 -9.71 -26.07 -27.26
CA TRP A 29 -8.54 -25.17 -27.22
C TRP A 29 -8.19 -24.73 -28.65
N LYS A 30 -8.22 -23.42 -28.95
CA LYS A 30 -7.72 -22.90 -30.25
C LYS A 30 -7.41 -21.40 -30.25
N LYS A 31 -6.09 -21.11 -30.28
CA LYS A 31 -5.41 -19.94 -30.86
C LYS A 31 -5.79 -18.54 -30.35
N GLY A 32 -4.88 -17.97 -29.57
CA GLY A 32 -4.82 -16.54 -29.25
C GLY A 32 -3.55 -16.21 -28.47
N THR A 33 -2.38 -16.30 -29.11
CA THR A 33 -1.09 -16.01 -28.46
C THR A 33 -0.94 -14.51 -28.18
N LEU A 34 -0.90 -14.13 -26.91
CA LEU A 34 -0.40 -12.84 -26.45
C LEU A 34 0.89 -13.10 -25.66
N ASP A 35 2.01 -12.59 -26.16
CA ASP A 35 3.33 -12.78 -25.57
C ASP A 35 3.61 -11.65 -24.57
N VAL A 36 3.93 -11.99 -23.31
CA VAL A 36 4.07 -11.02 -22.21
C VAL A 36 5.30 -11.38 -21.37
N GLY A 37 6.45 -10.83 -21.74
CA GLY A 37 7.73 -11.05 -21.05
C GLY A 37 7.76 -10.53 -19.60
N VAL A 38 8.42 -11.26 -18.72
CA VAL A 38 8.53 -10.95 -17.28
C VAL A 38 9.82 -10.19 -17.00
N HIS A 39 9.70 -8.97 -16.47
CA HIS A 39 10.82 -8.14 -16.04
C HIS A 39 10.50 -7.47 -14.68
N GLY A 40 11.44 -7.55 -13.74
CA GLY A 40 11.43 -6.76 -12.50
C GLY A 40 11.97 -5.34 -12.74
N VAL A 41 11.66 -4.39 -11.85
CA VAL A 41 11.86 -2.94 -12.12
C VAL A 41 13.33 -2.52 -12.22
N CYS A 42 14.19 -3.12 -11.38
CA CYS A 42 15.56 -2.67 -11.16
C CYS A 42 16.57 -3.85 -11.10
N GLY A 43 16.14 -5.01 -11.61
CA GLY A 43 16.82 -6.29 -11.49
C GLY A 43 15.91 -7.44 -11.92
N GLU A 44 16.47 -8.64 -12.03
CA GLU A 44 15.93 -9.71 -12.88
C GLU A 44 15.10 -10.77 -12.12
N GLU A 45 14.56 -11.74 -12.88
CA GLU A 45 13.43 -12.62 -12.50
C GLU A 45 13.61 -13.42 -11.20
N LEU A 46 12.50 -13.62 -10.48
CA LEU A 46 12.39 -14.51 -9.32
C LEU A 46 11.11 -15.37 -9.40
N GLY A 47 11.19 -16.58 -8.83
CA GLY A 47 10.12 -17.57 -8.79
C GLY A 47 9.04 -17.33 -7.72
N THR A 48 8.08 -18.25 -7.65
CA THR A 48 6.72 -18.03 -7.13
C THR A 48 6.49 -18.56 -5.69
N ALA A 49 5.68 -17.87 -4.86
CA ALA A 49 5.33 -18.28 -3.48
C ALA A 49 3.96 -17.77 -2.93
N GLU A 50 3.39 -18.45 -1.92
CA GLU A 50 2.12 -18.20 -1.19
C GLU A 50 2.35 -17.56 0.19
N PRO A 51 1.37 -16.82 0.77
CA PRO A 51 1.72 -15.67 1.58
C PRO A 51 1.72 -15.92 3.08
N GLN A 52 2.47 -15.05 3.76
CA GLN A 52 2.02 -14.42 5.00
C GLN A 52 1.79 -12.92 4.70
N ARG A 53 0.86 -12.25 5.42
CA ARG A 53 0.39 -10.90 5.08
C ARG A 53 1.10 -9.81 5.90
N GLY A 54 1.53 -8.73 5.23
CA GLY A 54 2.12 -7.50 5.76
C GLY A 54 2.05 -6.38 4.68
N LYS A 55 2.20 -5.09 5.05
CA LYS A 55 1.88 -3.95 4.17
C LYS A 55 2.96 -2.85 4.10
N GLY A 56 3.20 -2.34 2.88
CA GLY A 56 3.62 -0.94 2.57
C GLY A 56 5.06 -0.70 2.04
N LEU A 57 5.42 0.59 1.86
CA LEU A 57 6.57 1.25 1.17
C LEU A 57 7.74 0.37 0.63
N TRP A 58 8.24 0.71 -0.55
CA TRP A 58 8.95 -0.26 -1.40
C TRP A 58 10.33 0.18 -1.88
N PHE A 59 11.17 -0.83 -2.17
CA PHE A 59 12.48 -0.82 -2.85
C PHE A 59 12.53 -2.07 -3.77
N VAL A 60 13.54 -2.23 -4.65
CA VAL A 60 13.60 -3.36 -5.62
C VAL A 60 15.04 -3.73 -6.02
N TYR A 61 15.39 -5.04 -6.07
CA TYR A 61 16.67 -5.59 -6.56
C TYR A 61 16.53 -7.00 -7.16
N GLY A 62 17.41 -7.39 -8.09
CA GLY A 62 17.49 -8.72 -8.68
C GLY A 62 18.70 -8.91 -9.62
N GLU A 63 19.01 -10.15 -10.00
CA GLU A 63 20.17 -10.57 -10.83
C GLU A 63 19.91 -12.01 -11.39
N ARG A 64 20.25 -12.28 -12.67
CA ARG A 64 19.86 -13.49 -13.44
C ARG A 64 20.53 -14.83 -13.06
N GLU A 65 19.82 -15.95 -13.29
CA GLU A 65 20.05 -16.86 -14.45
C GLU A 65 19.04 -18.05 -14.56
N GLY A 66 18.52 -18.31 -15.79
CA GLY A 66 18.43 -19.68 -16.33
C GLY A 66 17.11 -20.50 -16.34
N ARG A 67 16.37 -20.47 -17.47
CA ARG A 67 15.54 -21.56 -18.06
C ARG A 67 14.17 -21.99 -17.44
N SER A 68 13.12 -21.23 -17.80
CA SER A 68 12.04 -21.64 -18.73
C SER A 68 11.13 -22.89 -18.51
N ARG A 69 9.81 -22.63 -18.53
CA ARG A 69 8.64 -23.51 -18.84
C ARG A 69 8.16 -24.52 -17.78
N GLU A 70 6.86 -24.85 -17.63
CA GLU A 70 5.51 -24.32 -18.01
C GLU A 70 4.51 -25.35 -17.38
N GLY A 71 3.38 -25.08 -16.72
CA GLY A 71 2.73 -23.92 -16.07
C GLY A 71 1.96 -24.45 -14.83
N GLU A 72 1.00 -23.81 -14.16
CA GLU A 72 0.28 -22.52 -14.30
C GLU A 72 0.02 -21.92 -12.88
N GLN A 73 -0.57 -20.73 -12.70
CA GLN A 73 -0.07 -19.79 -11.67
C GLN A 73 -0.93 -19.53 -10.43
N ASP A 74 -0.92 -20.55 -9.56
CA ASP A 74 -0.68 -20.46 -8.11
C ASP A 74 -0.38 -19.09 -7.46
N VAL A 75 -0.97 -18.91 -6.28
CA VAL A 75 -0.21 -18.57 -5.06
C VAL A 75 0.36 -19.93 -4.55
N VAL A 76 1.69 -20.15 -4.39
CA VAL A 76 2.30 -21.50 -4.06
C VAL A 76 2.97 -21.69 -2.67
N VAL A 77 2.53 -22.57 -1.77
CA VAL A 77 3.22 -22.80 -0.46
C VAL A 77 4.64 -23.35 -0.64
N VAL A 78 5.63 -22.47 -0.64
CA VAL A 78 7.06 -22.85 -0.57
C VAL A 78 7.48 -23.04 0.88
N ALA A 79 7.16 -24.21 1.41
CA ALA A 79 7.61 -24.67 2.73
C ALA A 79 8.23 -26.07 2.68
N TRP A 80 9.36 -26.25 1.98
CA TRP A 80 10.27 -27.40 2.11
C TRP A 80 11.68 -27.07 1.57
N ARG A 81 12.80 -27.67 2.02
CA ARG A 81 13.00 -28.68 3.08
C ARG A 81 14.33 -28.46 3.81
N GLY A 82 14.32 -28.50 5.14
CA GLY A 82 15.50 -28.70 5.98
C GLY A 82 15.16 -29.61 7.17
N LYS A 83 16.04 -30.54 7.57
CA LYS A 83 15.77 -31.47 8.69
C LYS A 83 16.12 -30.83 10.04
N GLY A 84 15.15 -30.67 10.95
CA GLY A 84 15.37 -30.24 12.34
C GLY A 84 14.08 -30.28 13.19
N LYS A 85 14.16 -30.67 14.46
CA LYS A 85 13.00 -30.93 15.36
C LYS A 85 12.73 -29.79 16.36
N LYS A 86 11.46 -29.73 16.84
CA LYS A 86 10.93 -29.07 18.08
C LYS A 86 10.82 -27.53 18.02
N GLU A 87 9.61 -26.96 18.22
CA GLU A 87 8.98 -26.46 19.48
C GLU A 87 9.61 -25.15 20.00
N GLN A 88 8.90 -24.14 20.55
CA GLN A 88 7.57 -24.12 21.20
C GLN A 88 6.86 -22.73 21.08
N ARG A 89 5.76 -22.50 21.83
CA ARG A 89 4.92 -21.27 21.81
C ARG A 89 5.39 -20.18 22.79
N LEU A 90 5.21 -18.89 22.45
CA LEU A 90 4.43 -17.88 23.22
C LEU A 90 4.40 -16.51 22.47
N GLY A 91 3.53 -15.56 22.86
CA GLY A 91 3.62 -14.15 22.41
C GLY A 91 2.37 -13.42 21.91
N LYS A 92 1.13 -13.83 22.27
CA LYS A 92 -0.08 -13.05 21.95
C LYS A 92 -0.44 -12.04 23.06
N MET A 93 -0.17 -10.76 22.82
CA MET A 93 -0.91 -9.58 23.32
C MET A 93 -0.38 -8.32 22.62
N ILE A 94 -1.08 -7.19 22.72
CA ILE A 94 -0.74 -5.86 22.16
C ILE A 94 -0.85 -5.71 20.61
N ILE A 95 -0.63 -6.76 19.80
CA ILE A 95 -0.77 -6.67 18.32
C ILE A 95 -2.11 -7.24 17.82
N GLN A 96 -3.23 -6.79 18.39
CA GLN A 96 -4.57 -7.29 18.02
C GLN A 96 -5.57 -6.20 17.59
N ASP A 97 -5.52 -5.00 18.16
CA ASP A 97 -6.59 -4.01 17.96
C ASP A 97 -6.51 -3.29 16.60
N MET A 98 -5.31 -3.10 16.04
CA MET A 98 -5.15 -2.60 14.66
C MET A 98 -5.52 -3.64 13.59
N LYS A 99 -5.68 -4.93 13.94
CA LYS A 99 -6.03 -5.98 12.97
C LYS A 99 -7.53 -6.12 12.69
N TYR A 100 -8.37 -5.42 13.45
CA TYR A 100 -9.83 -5.44 13.26
C TYR A 100 -10.37 -4.34 12.34
N PHE A 101 -9.61 -3.26 12.09
CA PHE A 101 -10.07 -2.10 11.30
C PHE A 101 -9.78 -2.19 9.78
N GLU A 102 -8.82 -3.01 9.35
CA GLU A 102 -8.41 -3.10 7.93
C GLU A 102 -8.74 -4.46 7.27
N ALA A 103 -9.91 -5.01 7.58
CA ALA A 103 -10.32 -6.29 7.01
C ALA A 103 -10.62 -6.19 5.49
N HIS A 104 -10.04 -7.11 4.72
CA HIS A 104 -10.37 -7.47 3.33
C HIS A 104 -9.83 -6.67 2.12
N HIS A 105 -9.10 -5.55 2.25
CA HIS A 105 -8.63 -4.80 1.06
C HIS A 105 -7.11 -4.67 0.91
N TYR A 106 -6.61 -4.97 -0.30
CA TYR A 106 -5.28 -4.58 -0.79
C TYR A 106 -5.18 -3.05 -0.94
N ILE A 107 -4.08 -2.47 -0.44
CA ILE A 107 -3.74 -1.06 -0.69
C ILE A 107 -2.88 -0.91 -1.95
N TYR A 108 -2.78 0.29 -2.55
CA TYR A 108 -1.95 0.57 -3.75
C TYR A 108 -0.55 -0.08 -3.70
N CYS A 109 0.07 -0.04 -2.53
CA CYS A 109 1.34 -0.66 -2.21
C CYS A 109 1.37 -2.18 -2.52
N ASP A 110 0.34 -2.92 -2.10
CA ASP A 110 0.24 -4.36 -2.26
C ASP A 110 -0.01 -4.73 -3.74
N VAL A 111 -0.83 -3.93 -4.43
CA VAL A 111 -1.08 -4.09 -5.88
C VAL A 111 0.20 -3.83 -6.69
N SER A 112 0.99 -2.84 -6.27
CA SER A 112 2.29 -2.53 -6.85
C SER A 112 3.24 -3.73 -6.75
N ALA A 113 3.43 -4.29 -5.56
CA ALA A 113 4.28 -5.47 -5.35
C ALA A 113 3.93 -6.62 -6.30
N LYS A 114 2.63 -6.94 -6.37
CA LYS A 114 2.08 -8.01 -7.20
C LYS A 114 2.34 -7.79 -8.69
N SER A 115 2.15 -6.57 -9.19
CA SER A 115 2.40 -6.22 -10.61
C SER A 115 3.88 -6.33 -11.05
N LEU A 116 4.78 -6.20 -10.06
CA LEU A 116 6.23 -6.17 -10.23
C LEU A 116 6.88 -7.54 -9.99
N ASN A 117 6.07 -8.56 -9.69
CA ASN A 117 6.49 -9.90 -9.29
C ASN A 117 7.41 -9.88 -8.04
N LEU A 118 7.01 -9.09 -7.04
CA LEU A 118 7.69 -8.97 -5.74
C LEU A 118 6.77 -9.48 -4.62
N SER A 119 7.36 -10.10 -3.61
CA SER A 119 6.65 -10.43 -2.36
C SER A 119 6.23 -9.16 -1.62
N PHE A 120 5.10 -9.21 -0.90
CA PHE A 120 4.69 -8.13 0.00
C PHE A 120 5.81 -7.78 0.99
N LEU A 121 6.01 -6.49 1.24
CA LEU A 121 7.04 -6.01 2.13
C LEU A 121 6.56 -5.91 3.57
N SER A 122 7.43 -6.37 4.45
CA SER A 122 7.25 -6.29 5.89
C SER A 122 7.29 -4.82 6.35
N ALA A 123 6.54 -4.48 7.40
CA ALA A 123 6.64 -3.14 7.96
C ALA A 123 7.92 -2.94 8.76
N TYR A 124 8.52 -1.76 8.70
CA TYR A 124 9.69 -1.44 9.52
C TYR A 124 9.40 -1.56 11.03
N LEU A 125 8.12 -1.38 11.43
CA LEU A 125 7.64 -1.54 12.80
C LEU A 125 7.16 -2.97 13.13
N ASP A 126 7.15 -3.91 12.18
CA ASP A 126 6.88 -5.33 12.48
C ASP A 126 8.06 -5.91 13.27
N SER A 127 7.78 -6.44 14.46
CA SER A 127 8.79 -6.69 15.49
C SER A 127 9.48 -8.05 15.43
N LEU A 128 8.93 -9.03 14.70
CA LEU A 128 9.40 -10.43 14.69
C LEU A 128 9.20 -11.09 13.31
N GLY A 129 10.18 -11.87 12.85
CA GLY A 129 10.13 -12.61 11.58
C GLY A 129 10.28 -11.75 10.32
N THR A 130 10.44 -10.45 10.49
CA THR A 130 10.47 -9.39 9.49
C THR A 130 11.56 -9.62 8.43
N ASN A 131 11.18 -9.70 7.15
CA ASN A 131 12.10 -9.86 6.02
C ASN A 131 12.18 -8.56 5.22
N PHE A 132 13.39 -8.05 5.04
CA PHE A 132 13.68 -6.80 4.32
C PHE A 132 14.56 -6.99 3.08
N THR A 133 14.87 -8.22 2.67
CA THR A 133 15.72 -8.53 1.50
C THR A 133 15.31 -7.80 0.22
N VAL A 134 14.00 -7.60 0.04
CA VAL A 134 13.37 -6.96 -1.12
C VAL A 134 12.93 -5.51 -0.87
N GLY A 135 12.97 -4.99 0.37
CA GLY A 135 12.51 -3.63 0.72
C GLY A 135 11.90 -3.52 2.13
N ALA A 136 11.30 -2.38 2.51
CA ALA A 136 10.65 -2.20 3.83
C ALA A 136 9.65 -1.03 3.88
N ASN A 137 8.47 -1.23 4.50
CA ASN A 137 7.50 -0.13 4.68
C ASN A 137 7.95 0.85 5.77
N PHE A 138 7.87 2.16 5.48
CA PHE A 138 7.96 3.23 6.48
C PHE A 138 6.68 4.09 6.57
N ALA A 139 5.75 3.97 5.62
CA ALA A 139 4.48 4.69 5.64
C ALA A 139 3.63 4.29 6.85
N THR A 140 3.02 5.31 7.47
CA THR A 140 2.06 5.15 8.57
C THR A 140 0.78 5.91 8.25
N ALA A 141 -0.36 5.42 8.73
CA ALA A 141 -1.65 6.10 8.58
C ALA A 141 -1.57 7.52 9.18
N SER A 142 -2.22 8.48 8.52
CA SER A 142 -2.19 9.91 8.89
C SER A 142 -0.79 10.54 8.93
N SER A 143 0.19 10.03 8.19
CA SER A 143 1.53 10.63 8.11
C SER A 143 1.57 11.90 7.25
N THR A 144 2.17 12.95 7.80
CA THR A 144 2.45 14.23 7.17
C THR A 144 3.91 14.33 6.73
N ILE A 145 4.21 15.27 5.83
CA ILE A 145 5.57 15.68 5.46
C ILE A 145 6.21 16.43 6.64
N ARG A 146 5.54 17.46 7.16
CA ARG A 146 6.01 18.25 8.31
C ARG A 146 5.55 17.63 9.63
N LEU A 147 6.18 18.02 10.74
CA LEU A 147 5.69 17.73 12.09
C LEU A 147 4.27 18.34 12.25
N PRO A 148 3.22 17.56 12.53
CA PRO A 148 1.87 18.09 12.63
C PRO A 148 1.62 18.71 14.01
N ALA A 149 0.83 19.79 14.06
CA ALA A 149 0.52 20.51 15.31
C ALA A 149 -0.35 19.72 16.30
N ARG A 150 -1.03 18.66 15.83
CA ARG A 150 -1.78 17.70 16.65
C ARG A 150 -1.29 16.29 16.32
N ILE A 151 -0.90 15.53 17.33
CA ILE A 151 -0.36 14.16 17.20
C ILE A 151 -1.29 13.20 17.93
N ILE A 152 -1.53 12.02 17.37
CA ILE A 152 -2.29 10.92 18.01
C ILE A 152 -1.69 10.62 19.40
N PRO A 153 -2.47 10.56 20.49
CA PRO A 153 -3.92 10.33 20.55
C PRO A 153 -4.80 11.61 20.71
N ALA A 154 -4.31 12.80 20.34
CA ALA A 154 -5.18 13.99 20.32
C ALA A 154 -6.33 13.82 19.30
N ASN A 155 -7.49 14.41 19.58
CA ASN A 155 -8.62 14.47 18.64
C ASN A 155 -8.17 15.15 17.33
N ASN A 156 -8.49 14.54 16.19
CA ASN A 156 -7.98 14.90 14.86
C ASN A 156 -6.45 14.99 14.80
N GLY A 157 -5.75 14.17 15.57
CA GLY A 157 -4.30 14.05 15.57
C GLY A 157 -3.76 13.24 14.39
N PHE A 158 -2.55 13.57 13.99
CA PHE A 158 -1.82 12.94 12.88
C PHE A 158 -0.67 12.07 13.41
N SER A 159 0.01 11.34 12.51
CA SER A 159 1.05 10.38 12.91
C SER A 159 2.24 11.07 13.58
N PRO A 160 2.78 10.51 14.70
CA PRO A 160 4.10 10.91 15.18
C PRO A 160 5.22 10.51 14.21
N PHE A 161 4.96 9.59 13.27
CA PHE A 161 5.90 9.14 12.24
C PHE A 161 5.73 9.95 10.94
N PHE A 162 5.88 11.27 11.04
CA PHE A 162 5.99 12.18 9.90
C PHE A 162 7.28 11.94 9.09
N PHE A 163 7.42 12.51 7.90
CA PHE A 163 8.40 12.07 6.89
C PHE A 163 9.85 12.03 7.38
N LEU A 164 10.32 13.03 8.13
CA LEU A 164 11.66 13.02 8.75
C LEU A 164 11.89 11.82 9.68
N VAL A 165 10.86 11.34 10.39
CA VAL A 165 10.95 10.14 11.24
C VAL A 165 11.05 8.88 10.39
N GLN A 166 10.31 8.80 9.28
CA GLN A 166 10.42 7.69 8.31
C GLN A 166 11.80 7.65 7.65
N TYR A 167 12.38 8.80 7.32
CA TYR A 167 13.77 8.92 6.87
C TYR A 167 14.76 8.40 7.94
N ASN A 168 14.58 8.78 9.20
CA ASN A 168 15.42 8.29 10.31
C ASN A 168 15.28 6.76 10.53
N GLN A 169 14.08 6.20 10.32
CA GLN A 169 13.85 4.75 10.32
C GLN A 169 14.58 4.07 9.14
N PHE A 170 14.52 4.65 7.94
CA PHE A 170 15.23 4.15 6.76
C PHE A 170 16.76 4.15 6.95
N VAL A 171 17.34 5.22 7.50
CA VAL A 171 18.77 5.29 7.84
C VAL A 171 19.14 4.23 8.91
N GLN A 172 18.29 4.04 9.92
CA GLN A 172 18.47 2.96 10.90
C GLN A 172 18.40 1.57 10.27
N LEU A 173 17.46 1.31 9.36
CA LEU A 173 17.38 0.05 8.63
C LEU A 173 18.67 -0.20 7.84
N LYS A 174 19.13 0.79 7.06
CA LYS A 174 20.35 0.65 6.24
C LYS A 174 21.56 0.29 7.10
N ALA A 175 21.80 1.03 8.18
CA ALA A 175 22.94 0.82 9.06
C ALA A 175 22.86 -0.52 9.82
N ARG A 176 21.69 -0.87 10.38
CA ARG A 176 21.50 -2.14 11.11
C ARG A 176 21.56 -3.35 10.19
N SER A 177 21.06 -3.23 8.96
CA SER A 177 21.14 -4.31 7.95
C SER A 177 22.60 -4.73 7.73
N GLN A 178 23.52 -3.78 7.51
CA GLN A 178 24.92 -4.13 7.28
C GLN A 178 25.62 -4.67 8.54
N LEU A 179 25.25 -4.19 9.74
CA LEU A 179 25.74 -4.76 11.00
C LEU A 179 25.31 -6.23 11.16
N ILE A 180 24.02 -6.53 10.95
CA ILE A 180 23.48 -7.90 11.05
C ILE A 180 24.08 -8.80 9.96
N ARG A 181 24.22 -8.30 8.72
CA ARG A 181 24.88 -9.04 7.63
C ARG A 181 26.35 -9.35 7.94
N LYS A 182 27.07 -8.46 8.61
CA LYS A 182 28.45 -8.68 9.07
C LYS A 182 28.55 -9.66 10.25
N GLN A 183 27.53 -9.73 11.10
CA GLN A 183 27.44 -10.72 12.18
C GLN A 183 27.08 -12.13 11.66
N GLY A 184 26.33 -12.23 10.56
CA GLY A 184 25.97 -13.49 9.93
C GLY A 184 24.76 -14.18 10.59
N GLY A 185 24.74 -15.50 10.54
CA GLY A 185 23.61 -16.31 11.02
C GLY A 185 22.33 -16.15 10.19
N VAL A 186 21.21 -16.63 10.73
CA VAL A 186 19.92 -16.69 10.00
C VAL A 186 19.41 -15.28 9.63
N PHE A 187 19.51 -14.31 10.54
CA PHE A 187 19.00 -12.95 10.32
C PHE A 187 19.76 -12.20 9.22
N ALA A 188 21.04 -12.51 8.95
CA ALA A 188 21.78 -11.93 7.83
C ALA A 188 21.15 -12.24 6.46
N GLN A 189 20.40 -13.34 6.34
CA GLN A 189 19.67 -13.70 5.11
C GLN A 189 18.36 -12.91 4.96
N LEU A 190 17.86 -12.26 6.01
CA LEU A 190 16.63 -11.45 5.99
C LEU A 190 16.90 -9.96 5.76
N MET A 191 18.17 -9.54 5.71
CA MET A 191 18.59 -8.13 5.62
C MET A 191 19.10 -7.77 4.23
N PRO A 192 18.75 -6.60 3.67
CA PRO A 192 19.22 -6.14 2.36
C PRO A 192 20.73 -5.89 2.36
N LYS A 193 21.39 -6.21 1.24
CA LYS A 193 22.83 -5.93 1.02
C LYS A 193 23.10 -4.41 0.93
N GLU A 194 24.35 -3.95 0.89
CA GLU A 194 24.62 -2.51 0.83
C GLU A 194 24.39 -1.91 -0.58
N GLU A 195 24.72 -2.66 -1.63
CA GLU A 195 24.32 -2.33 -3.00
C GLU A 195 22.79 -2.34 -3.16
N TYR A 196 22.07 -3.02 -2.23
CA TYR A 196 20.61 -2.96 -2.09
C TYR A 196 20.09 -1.65 -1.45
N PHE A 197 20.85 -0.55 -1.57
CA PHE A 197 20.38 0.82 -1.31
C PHE A 197 20.63 1.81 -2.48
N GLN A 198 21.21 1.37 -3.62
CA GLN A 198 21.43 2.25 -4.78
C GLN A 198 20.52 1.98 -5.98
N LYS A 199 20.30 0.72 -6.39
CA LYS A 199 19.41 0.36 -7.52
C LYS A 199 17.89 0.43 -7.19
N ALA A 200 17.44 0.88 -6.02
CA ALA A 200 16.05 0.77 -5.58
C ALA A 200 15.15 1.88 -6.13
N LEU A 201 13.88 1.53 -6.35
CA LEU A 201 12.81 2.49 -6.56
C LEU A 201 12.24 2.98 -5.22
N TYR A 202 12.34 4.27 -4.94
CA TYR A 202 11.81 4.94 -3.75
C TYR A 202 10.43 5.52 -4.06
N THR A 203 9.37 4.96 -3.48
CA THR A 203 7.97 5.37 -3.72
C THR A 203 7.45 6.35 -2.67
N PHE A 204 6.68 7.37 -3.06
CA PHE A 204 6.05 8.33 -2.13
C PHE A 204 4.60 8.63 -2.53
N ASP A 205 3.64 8.43 -1.61
CA ASP A 205 2.28 8.99 -1.63
C ASP A 205 2.08 9.66 -0.26
N ILE A 206 2.24 10.99 -0.21
CA ILE A 206 2.29 11.79 1.04
C ILE A 206 1.95 13.26 0.73
N GLY A 207 1.50 14.01 1.73
CA GLY A 207 1.16 15.45 1.61
C GLY A 207 -0.33 15.76 1.71
N GLN A 208 -1.21 14.84 1.30
CA GLN A 208 -2.67 14.99 1.49
C GLN A 208 -3.04 15.20 2.97
N ASN A 209 -2.31 14.55 3.87
CA ASN A 209 -2.47 14.69 5.31
C ASN A 209 -2.00 16.06 5.84
N ASP A 210 -1.03 16.73 5.21
CA ASP A 210 -0.60 18.07 5.64
C ASP A 210 -1.70 19.11 5.35
N LEU A 211 -2.39 18.96 4.21
CA LEU A 211 -3.58 19.76 3.89
C LEU A 211 -4.71 19.48 4.89
N GLY A 212 -4.98 18.19 5.16
CA GLY A 212 -5.91 17.76 6.20
C GLY A 212 -5.59 18.32 7.59
N ALA A 213 -4.32 18.31 7.99
CA ALA A 213 -3.86 18.84 9.28
C ALA A 213 -4.05 20.35 9.39
N GLY A 214 -4.00 21.08 8.27
CA GLY A 214 -4.41 22.48 8.19
C GLY A 214 -5.92 22.66 8.38
N PHE A 215 -6.73 22.01 7.53
CA PHE A 215 -8.20 22.15 7.57
C PHE A 215 -8.80 21.75 8.93
N PHE A 216 -8.35 20.63 9.52
CA PHE A 216 -8.76 20.19 10.87
C PHE A 216 -7.95 20.85 12.01
N GLY A 217 -7.02 21.74 11.66
CA GLY A 217 -6.29 22.62 12.57
C GLY A 217 -6.97 23.97 12.82
N ASN A 218 -8.16 24.21 12.26
CA ASN A 218 -8.88 25.48 12.19
C ASN A 218 -8.24 26.55 11.26
N MET A 219 -7.40 26.15 10.30
CA MET A 219 -6.90 27.06 9.27
C MET A 219 -7.96 27.27 8.16
N SER A 220 -8.03 28.48 7.60
CA SER A 220 -8.85 28.77 6.42
C SER A 220 -8.29 28.09 5.16
N VAL A 221 -9.07 28.04 4.07
CA VAL A 221 -8.60 27.46 2.80
C VAL A 221 -7.38 28.23 2.29
N GLU A 222 -7.40 29.55 2.40
CA GLU A 222 -6.34 30.47 2.01
C GLU A 222 -5.07 30.27 2.85
N GLU A 223 -5.22 30.05 4.17
CA GLU A 223 -4.11 29.75 5.08
C GLU A 223 -3.47 28.38 4.79
N VAL A 224 -4.28 27.35 4.50
CA VAL A 224 -3.74 26.04 4.09
C VAL A 224 -3.03 26.15 2.75
N ASN A 225 -3.60 26.89 1.79
CA ASN A 225 -2.98 27.17 0.50
C ASN A 225 -1.63 27.90 0.65
N ALA A 226 -1.57 28.93 1.50
CA ALA A 226 -0.34 29.66 1.81
C ALA A 226 0.73 28.79 2.50
N SER A 227 0.34 27.68 3.13
CA SER A 227 1.28 26.73 3.75
C SER A 227 1.94 25.76 2.76
N VAL A 228 1.38 25.59 1.55
CA VAL A 228 1.84 24.61 0.54
C VAL A 228 3.34 24.74 0.20
N PRO A 229 3.90 25.93 -0.10
CA PRO A 229 5.33 26.04 -0.42
C PRO A 229 6.24 25.63 0.74
N SER A 230 5.81 25.83 1.99
CA SER A 230 6.54 25.34 3.18
C SER A 230 6.52 23.82 3.26
N ILE A 231 5.37 23.18 3.01
CA ILE A 231 5.24 21.71 3.01
C ILE A 231 6.14 21.11 1.93
N VAL A 232 6.07 21.62 0.70
CA VAL A 232 6.81 21.08 -0.44
C VAL A 232 8.32 21.33 -0.31
N ASN A 233 8.77 22.45 0.27
CA ASN A 233 10.19 22.68 0.55
C ASN A 233 10.74 21.73 1.64
N THR A 234 9.94 21.31 2.62
CA THR A 234 10.34 20.22 3.55
C THR A 234 10.50 18.90 2.79
N PHE A 235 9.55 18.53 1.93
CA PHE A 235 9.66 17.33 1.08
C PHE A 235 10.93 17.34 0.20
N LEU A 236 11.25 18.48 -0.42
CA LEU A 236 12.51 18.69 -1.16
C LEU A 236 13.76 18.42 -0.31
N THR A 237 13.72 18.77 0.96
CA THR A 237 14.85 18.65 1.91
C THR A 237 15.03 17.19 2.34
N ASP A 238 13.94 16.49 2.65
CA ASP A 238 13.96 15.07 3.03
C ASP A 238 14.32 14.17 1.83
N VAL A 239 13.82 14.46 0.62
CA VAL A 239 14.22 13.76 -0.62
C VAL A 239 15.70 13.95 -0.94
N LYS A 240 16.26 15.15 -0.74
CA LYS A 240 17.71 15.38 -0.84
C LYS A 240 18.50 14.56 0.20
N SER A 241 17.96 14.37 1.40
CA SER A 241 18.57 13.55 2.46
C SER A 241 18.53 12.04 2.12
N ILE A 242 17.46 11.57 1.50
CA ILE A 242 17.32 10.21 0.96
C ILE A 242 18.29 9.96 -0.20
N TYR A 243 18.44 10.91 -1.13
CA TYR A 243 19.45 10.85 -2.20
C TYR A 243 20.88 10.79 -1.64
N ASN A 244 21.21 11.63 -0.65
CA ASN A 244 22.51 11.63 0.02
C ASN A 244 22.79 10.28 0.72
N SER A 245 21.75 9.60 1.21
CA SER A 245 21.83 8.27 1.79
C SER A 245 22.01 7.12 0.78
N GLY A 246 21.97 7.41 -0.53
CA GLY A 246 22.32 6.49 -1.62
C GLY A 246 21.25 6.29 -2.69
N ALA A 247 20.02 6.77 -2.48
CA ALA A 247 18.88 6.55 -3.38
C ALA A 247 19.07 7.13 -4.79
N ARG A 248 18.69 6.39 -5.85
CA ARG A 248 18.87 6.84 -7.25
C ARG A 248 17.63 6.74 -8.15
N SER A 249 16.50 6.22 -7.70
CA SER A 249 15.29 6.14 -8.52
C SER A 249 14.07 6.48 -7.66
N PHE A 250 13.28 7.46 -8.07
CA PHE A 250 12.19 8.04 -7.26
C PHE A 250 10.87 8.01 -8.05
N TRP A 251 9.80 7.56 -7.42
CA TRP A 251 8.43 7.50 -7.95
C TRP A 251 7.50 8.26 -7.01
N ILE A 252 7.22 9.51 -7.36
CA ILE A 252 6.59 10.52 -6.50
C ILE A 252 5.17 10.75 -6.99
N HIS A 253 4.18 10.27 -6.23
CA HIS A 253 2.78 10.58 -6.45
C HIS A 253 2.48 12.03 -6.02
N ASN A 254 1.49 12.62 -6.68
CA ASN A 254 0.84 13.84 -6.22
C ASN A 254 -0.35 13.52 -5.25
N THR A 255 -0.95 14.50 -4.59
CA THR A 255 -2.11 14.26 -3.71
C THR A 255 -3.36 13.94 -4.53
N GLY A 256 -4.26 13.11 -3.98
CA GLY A 256 -5.59 12.89 -4.55
C GLY A 256 -6.54 14.09 -4.36
N PRO A 257 -7.75 14.03 -4.96
CA PRO A 257 -8.79 15.04 -4.84
C PRO A 257 -9.44 14.98 -3.44
N ILE A 258 -8.77 15.61 -2.47
CA ILE A 258 -9.15 15.60 -1.05
C ILE A 258 -10.59 16.10 -0.82
N GLY A 259 -11.08 17.03 -1.64
CA GLY A 259 -12.44 17.56 -1.59
C GLY A 259 -13.55 16.57 -1.98
N CYS A 260 -13.21 15.46 -2.64
CA CYS A 260 -14.16 14.40 -2.97
C CYS A 260 -14.39 13.40 -1.82
N LEU A 261 -13.63 13.50 -0.73
CA LEU A 261 -13.64 12.50 0.34
C LEU A 261 -14.68 12.86 1.41
N GLY A 262 -15.41 11.84 1.88
CA GLY A 262 -16.53 11.97 2.83
C GLY A 262 -16.17 12.74 4.10
N TYR A 263 -14.93 12.63 4.60
CA TYR A 263 -14.50 13.38 5.78
C TYR A 263 -14.39 14.89 5.55
N ILE A 264 -14.02 15.36 4.35
CA ILE A 264 -14.10 16.78 3.99
C ILE A 264 -15.56 17.18 3.78
N LEU A 265 -16.30 16.41 2.98
CA LEU A 265 -17.67 16.73 2.58
C LEU A 265 -18.66 16.80 3.76
N ALA A 266 -18.45 15.99 4.81
CA ALA A 266 -19.28 15.99 6.01
C ALA A 266 -18.89 17.06 7.04
N ASN A 267 -17.60 17.38 7.20
CA ASN A 267 -17.14 18.40 8.16
C ASN A 267 -17.20 19.84 7.59
N PHE A 268 -17.13 19.98 6.26
CA PHE A 268 -17.20 21.27 5.55
C PHE A 268 -18.38 21.28 4.55
N PRO A 269 -19.64 21.10 5.02
CA PRO A 269 -20.80 20.98 4.15
C PRO A 269 -21.07 22.26 3.35
N SER A 270 -20.74 23.43 3.90
CA SER A 270 -20.90 24.76 3.30
C SER A 270 -19.94 25.09 2.15
N ALA A 271 -18.88 24.30 1.94
CA ALA A 271 -17.95 24.52 0.84
C ALA A 271 -18.64 24.35 -0.53
N GLU A 272 -18.35 25.25 -1.49
CA GLU A 272 -18.84 25.17 -2.87
C GLU A 272 -18.56 23.77 -3.45
N LYS A 273 -19.55 23.17 -4.12
CA LYS A 273 -19.39 21.88 -4.79
C LYS A 273 -19.11 22.09 -6.27
N ASP A 274 -18.16 21.32 -6.80
CA ASP A 274 -17.95 21.23 -8.25
C ASP A 274 -19.08 20.45 -8.94
N SER A 275 -19.00 20.31 -10.27
CA SER A 275 -20.01 19.61 -11.08
C SER A 275 -20.17 18.11 -10.78
N VAL A 276 -19.27 17.52 -9.98
CA VAL A 276 -19.33 16.10 -9.58
C VAL A 276 -19.64 15.92 -8.09
N GLY A 277 -19.82 17.03 -7.35
CA GLY A 277 -20.21 17.05 -5.94
C GLY A 277 -19.06 17.15 -4.94
N CYS A 278 -17.82 17.30 -5.39
CA CYS A 278 -16.65 17.44 -4.52
C CYS A 278 -16.51 18.88 -4.00
N ALA A 279 -15.95 19.07 -2.79
CA ALA A 279 -15.64 20.39 -2.25
C ALA A 279 -14.54 21.07 -3.08
N LYS A 280 -14.94 22.00 -3.94
CA LYS A 280 -14.14 22.61 -5.01
C LYS A 280 -12.87 23.26 -4.48
N SER A 281 -13.00 24.18 -3.51
CA SER A 281 -11.85 24.93 -2.97
C SER A 281 -10.82 24.05 -2.24
N TYR A 282 -11.25 22.91 -1.71
CA TYR A 282 -10.36 21.90 -1.10
C TYR A 282 -9.60 21.12 -2.19
N ASN A 283 -10.25 20.85 -3.32
CA ASN A 283 -9.62 20.30 -4.51
C ASN A 283 -8.65 21.29 -5.18
N GLU A 284 -8.94 22.59 -5.18
CA GLU A 284 -8.05 23.64 -5.71
C GLU A 284 -6.74 23.74 -4.90
N VAL A 285 -6.79 23.65 -3.56
CA VAL A 285 -5.57 23.57 -2.72
C VAL A 285 -4.75 22.30 -2.99
N ALA A 286 -5.43 21.16 -3.21
CA ALA A 286 -4.76 19.92 -3.61
C ALA A 286 -4.09 20.03 -4.99
N GLN A 287 -4.72 20.71 -5.95
CA GLN A 287 -4.14 21.01 -7.26
C GLN A 287 -2.93 21.96 -7.15
N TYR A 288 -2.97 22.96 -6.27
CA TYR A 288 -1.82 23.85 -6.04
C TYR A 288 -0.63 23.11 -5.41
N PHE A 289 -0.86 22.23 -4.43
CA PHE A 289 0.17 21.31 -3.93
C PHE A 289 0.76 20.45 -5.04
N ASN A 290 -0.07 19.93 -5.93
CA ASN A 290 0.36 19.08 -7.05
C ASN A 290 1.21 19.83 -8.08
N TYR A 291 0.96 21.14 -8.27
CA TYR A 291 1.77 22.03 -9.09
C TYR A 291 3.14 22.30 -8.46
N GLU A 292 3.19 22.77 -7.21
CA GLU A 292 4.45 23.06 -6.49
C GLU A 292 5.33 21.81 -6.36
N LEU A 293 4.72 20.64 -6.14
CA LEU A 293 5.41 19.35 -6.12
C LEU A 293 6.02 18.99 -7.48
N LYS A 294 5.32 19.28 -8.60
CA LYS A 294 5.84 19.02 -9.95
C LYS A 294 7.05 19.90 -10.27
N GLU A 295 6.97 21.20 -9.99
CA GLU A 295 8.11 22.11 -10.14
C GLU A 295 9.30 21.70 -9.25
N THR A 296 9.02 21.18 -8.05
CA THR A 296 10.03 20.62 -7.14
C THR A 296 10.69 19.37 -7.71
N VAL A 297 9.95 18.47 -8.37
CA VAL A 297 10.51 17.32 -9.10
C VAL A 297 11.34 17.76 -10.31
N LEU A 298 10.90 18.77 -11.05
CA LEU A 298 11.65 19.37 -12.17
C LEU A 298 12.95 20.05 -11.69
N HIS A 299 12.95 20.67 -10.51
CA HIS A 299 14.16 21.15 -9.85
C HIS A 299 15.09 19.99 -9.44
N LEU A 300 14.55 18.94 -8.79
CA LEU A 300 15.33 17.77 -8.37
C LEU A 300 16.08 17.11 -9.53
N ARG A 301 15.44 16.94 -10.70
CA ARG A 301 16.11 16.42 -11.92
C ARG A 301 17.33 17.27 -12.32
N LYS A 302 17.21 18.60 -12.28
CA LYS A 302 18.27 19.55 -12.66
C LYS A 302 19.44 19.53 -11.70
N VAL A 303 19.21 19.41 -10.39
CA VAL A 303 20.27 19.49 -9.36
C VAL A 303 20.84 18.14 -8.93
N LEU A 304 20.16 17.01 -9.18
CA LEU A 304 20.59 15.66 -8.80
C LEU A 304 20.64 14.69 -10.01
N PRO A 305 21.38 15.01 -11.10
CA PRO A 305 21.32 14.28 -12.37
C PRO A 305 21.81 12.81 -12.33
N SER A 306 22.36 12.33 -11.20
CA SER A 306 22.68 10.90 -11.03
C SER A 306 21.48 10.03 -10.67
N ALA A 307 20.30 10.63 -10.41
CA ALA A 307 19.07 9.94 -10.05
C ALA A 307 17.92 10.20 -11.03
N ALA A 308 17.08 9.18 -11.25
CA ALA A 308 15.83 9.29 -11.98
C ALA A 308 14.70 9.76 -11.04
N PHE A 309 13.95 10.77 -11.44
CA PHE A 309 12.77 11.26 -10.70
C PHE A 309 11.53 11.26 -11.58
N THR A 310 10.57 10.41 -11.23
CA THR A 310 9.27 10.31 -11.91
C THR A 310 8.21 10.97 -11.04
N TYR A 311 7.52 11.97 -11.58
CA TYR A 311 6.30 12.54 -11.02
C TYR A 311 5.11 11.76 -11.56
N VAL A 312 4.08 11.53 -10.73
CA VAL A 312 2.96 10.64 -11.07
C VAL A 312 1.64 11.31 -10.69
N ASP A 313 0.80 11.56 -11.69
CA ASP A 313 -0.48 12.22 -11.54
C ASP A 313 -1.60 11.23 -11.14
N VAL A 314 -1.59 10.86 -9.85
CA VAL A 314 -2.68 10.09 -9.25
C VAL A 314 -3.92 10.95 -9.01
N TYR A 315 -3.82 12.28 -8.97
CA TYR A 315 -4.97 13.18 -8.86
C TYR A 315 -5.95 12.96 -10.01
N SER A 316 -5.49 13.05 -11.26
CA SER A 316 -6.37 12.92 -12.43
C SER A 316 -7.04 11.56 -12.49
N VAL A 317 -6.31 10.48 -12.16
CA VAL A 317 -6.87 9.12 -12.09
C VAL A 317 -7.87 8.99 -10.94
N LYS A 318 -7.52 9.42 -9.72
CA LYS A 318 -8.41 9.41 -8.55
C LYS A 318 -9.67 10.26 -8.82
N TYR A 319 -9.57 11.39 -9.53
CA TYR A 319 -10.71 12.25 -9.89
C TYR A 319 -11.62 11.64 -10.96
N SER A 320 -11.08 10.89 -11.94
CA SER A 320 -11.88 10.18 -12.95
C SER A 320 -12.90 9.20 -12.36
N LEU A 321 -12.61 8.63 -11.19
CA LEU A 321 -13.53 7.77 -10.45
C LEU A 321 -14.74 8.52 -9.89
N PHE A 322 -14.65 9.83 -9.67
CA PHE A 322 -15.75 10.68 -9.21
C PHE A 322 -16.52 11.33 -10.38
N SER A 323 -15.82 11.70 -11.46
CA SER A 323 -16.42 12.35 -12.63
C SER A 323 -17.02 11.39 -13.66
N GLU A 324 -16.44 10.21 -13.84
CA GLU A 324 -16.90 9.19 -14.79
C GLU A 324 -17.14 7.81 -14.13
N PRO A 325 -17.75 7.70 -12.94
CA PRO A 325 -17.81 6.46 -12.15
C PRO A 325 -18.32 5.26 -12.96
N LYS A 326 -19.43 5.43 -13.69
CA LYS A 326 -20.06 4.38 -14.50
C LYS A 326 -19.21 3.87 -15.67
N LYS A 327 -18.32 4.71 -16.21
CA LYS A 327 -17.34 4.34 -17.26
C LYS A 327 -16.26 3.38 -16.73
N HIS A 328 -16.02 3.44 -15.43
CA HIS A 328 -14.99 2.67 -14.73
C HIS A 328 -15.57 1.52 -13.89
N GLY A 329 -16.88 1.27 -13.96
CA GLY A 329 -17.56 0.19 -13.23
C GLY A 329 -18.00 0.54 -11.80
N PHE A 330 -17.94 1.82 -11.42
CA PHE A 330 -18.28 2.29 -10.07
C PHE A 330 -19.64 2.99 -9.99
N GLU A 331 -20.21 2.97 -8.80
CA GLU A 331 -21.46 3.61 -8.42
C GLU A 331 -21.29 4.45 -7.14
N LEU A 332 -22.14 5.47 -6.99
CA LEU A 332 -22.23 6.33 -5.80
C LEU A 332 -20.86 6.78 -5.24
N PRO A 333 -19.99 7.41 -6.05
CA PRO A 333 -18.56 7.51 -5.75
C PRO A 333 -18.22 8.33 -4.50
N LEU A 334 -19.09 9.29 -4.12
CA LEU A 334 -18.95 10.10 -2.90
C LEU A 334 -19.49 9.41 -1.63
N VAL A 335 -20.07 8.21 -1.73
CA VAL A 335 -20.70 7.49 -0.61
C VAL A 335 -19.82 6.32 -0.18
N ALA A 336 -19.32 6.38 1.06
CA ALA A 336 -18.47 5.36 1.64
C ALA A 336 -19.20 3.99 1.73
N CYS A 337 -18.49 2.91 1.40
CA CYS A 337 -19.03 1.56 1.55
C CYS A 337 -19.17 1.15 3.02
N CYS A 338 -18.14 1.32 3.84
CA CYS A 338 -18.13 0.96 5.26
C CYS A 338 -18.13 2.21 6.14
N GLY A 339 -19.28 2.49 6.77
CA GLY A 339 -19.49 3.73 7.50
C GLY A 339 -20.93 3.84 7.99
N SER A 340 -21.27 4.96 8.62
CA SER A 340 -22.60 5.15 9.20
C SER A 340 -23.15 6.57 9.02
N GLY A 341 -24.29 6.66 8.33
CA GLY A 341 -25.17 7.83 8.35
C GLY A 341 -24.70 9.05 7.55
N GLY A 342 -25.58 10.05 7.47
CA GLY A 342 -25.37 11.24 6.64
C GLY A 342 -25.39 10.96 5.13
N MET A 343 -25.21 12.01 4.34
CA MET A 343 -25.27 11.95 2.87
C MET A 343 -24.16 11.10 2.23
N TYR A 344 -23.00 11.01 2.89
CA TYR A 344 -21.79 10.36 2.37
C TYR A 344 -21.49 9.00 3.05
N ASN A 345 -22.44 8.49 3.84
CA ASN A 345 -22.27 7.34 4.74
C ASN A 345 -21.02 7.47 5.66
N TYR A 346 -20.81 8.65 6.24
CA TYR A 346 -19.61 8.98 7.02
C TYR A 346 -19.96 9.71 8.32
N ASN A 347 -19.33 9.27 9.41
CA ASN A 347 -19.40 9.88 10.73
C ASN A 347 -18.05 9.75 11.45
N SER A 348 -17.44 10.87 11.82
CA SER A 348 -16.13 10.92 12.50
C SER A 348 -16.11 10.27 13.89
N SER A 349 -17.29 10.06 14.50
CA SER A 349 -17.45 9.38 15.78
C SER A 349 -17.82 7.88 15.63
N ALA A 350 -17.95 7.38 14.40
CA ALA A 350 -18.48 6.04 14.10
C ALA A 350 -17.91 5.49 12.78
N GLY A 351 -16.58 5.30 12.75
CA GLY A 351 -15.86 4.73 11.60
C GLY A 351 -16.14 3.24 11.38
N CYS A 352 -15.71 2.74 10.22
CA CYS A 352 -15.80 1.32 9.83
C CYS A 352 -15.30 0.38 10.94
N GLY A 353 -16.05 -0.67 11.27
CA GLY A 353 -15.71 -1.64 12.32
C GLY A 353 -15.94 -1.18 13.76
N ALA A 354 -16.28 0.09 14.01
CA ALA A 354 -16.63 0.55 15.36
C ALA A 354 -17.98 -0.04 15.83
N THR A 355 -18.10 -0.34 17.12
CA THR A 355 -19.40 -0.69 17.73
C THR A 355 -20.06 0.56 18.29
N ILE A 356 -21.25 0.89 17.81
CA ILE A 356 -22.05 2.05 18.21
C ILE A 356 -23.40 1.62 18.77
N THR A 357 -24.03 2.47 19.59
CA THR A 357 -25.38 2.23 20.10
C THR A 357 -26.38 3.08 19.33
N VAL A 358 -27.31 2.45 18.63
CA VAL A 358 -28.42 3.10 17.91
C VAL A 358 -29.73 2.62 18.51
N ASN A 359 -30.57 3.55 18.97
CA ASN A 359 -31.86 3.27 19.62
C ASN A 359 -31.77 2.21 20.75
N GLY A 360 -30.69 2.27 21.56
CA GLY A 360 -30.43 1.33 22.65
C GLY A 360 -29.83 -0.03 22.23
N THR A 361 -29.74 -0.32 20.93
CA THR A 361 -29.15 -1.55 20.38
C THR A 361 -27.71 -1.32 19.97
N GLN A 362 -26.79 -2.21 20.35
CA GLN A 362 -25.41 -2.18 19.84
C GLN A 362 -25.36 -2.76 18.43
N MET A 363 -24.69 -2.04 17.51
CA MET A 363 -24.41 -2.49 16.15
C MET A 363 -22.95 -2.19 15.79
N THR A 364 -22.31 -3.07 15.04
CA THR A 364 -21.01 -2.78 14.42
C THR A 364 -21.24 -2.06 13.09
N VAL A 365 -20.46 -1.01 12.83
CA VAL A 365 -20.47 -0.27 11.56
C VAL A 365 -19.89 -1.18 10.46
N GLY A 366 -20.76 -1.79 9.67
CA GLY A 366 -20.41 -2.73 8.61
C GLY A 366 -20.16 -2.09 7.25
N SER A 367 -19.74 -2.92 6.29
CA SER A 367 -19.62 -2.57 4.88
C SER A 367 -20.94 -2.66 4.14
N CYS A 368 -21.01 -1.99 2.99
CA CYS A 368 -22.01 -2.21 1.95
C CYS A 368 -21.89 -3.62 1.34
N ASP A 369 -22.96 -4.07 0.66
CA ASP A 369 -23.07 -5.43 0.13
C ASP A 369 -22.01 -5.77 -0.94
N ASP A 370 -21.63 -4.78 -1.75
CA ASP A 370 -20.60 -4.91 -2.78
C ASP A 370 -19.60 -3.74 -2.73
N PRO A 371 -18.39 -3.95 -2.17
CA PRO A 371 -17.32 -2.95 -2.16
C PRO A 371 -16.62 -2.81 -3.52
N SER A 372 -16.81 -3.74 -4.47
CA SER A 372 -16.12 -3.71 -5.77
C SER A 372 -16.64 -2.60 -6.68
N VAL A 373 -17.91 -2.23 -6.55
CA VAL A 373 -18.54 -1.12 -7.28
C VAL A 373 -18.41 0.23 -6.56
N ARG A 374 -17.70 0.34 -5.43
CA ARG A 374 -17.56 1.61 -4.68
C ARG A 374 -16.16 2.21 -4.81
N VAL A 375 -16.08 3.54 -4.89
CA VAL A 375 -14.80 4.27 -4.96
C VAL A 375 -14.18 4.42 -3.56
N VAL A 376 -14.99 4.87 -2.60
CA VAL A 376 -14.56 5.20 -1.23
C VAL A 376 -14.93 4.07 -0.28
N TRP A 377 -13.97 3.66 0.55
CA TRP A 377 -14.16 2.65 1.59
C TRP A 377 -14.84 3.23 2.82
N ASP A 378 -14.19 4.16 3.53
CA ASP A 378 -14.55 4.59 4.89
C ASP A 378 -14.75 6.11 5.04
N GLY A 379 -14.83 6.83 3.92
CA GLY A 379 -14.89 8.29 3.86
C GLY A 379 -13.54 8.99 3.75
N ILE A 380 -12.42 8.25 3.86
CA ILE A 380 -11.04 8.76 3.74
C ILE A 380 -10.26 7.95 2.69
N HIS A 381 -10.33 6.63 2.77
CA HIS A 381 -9.58 5.69 1.94
C HIS A 381 -10.40 5.18 0.74
N TYR A 382 -9.70 4.71 -0.28
CA TYR A 382 -10.28 4.07 -1.47
C TYR A 382 -10.48 2.56 -1.25
N THR A 383 -11.45 1.95 -1.94
CA THR A 383 -11.65 0.48 -1.91
C THR A 383 -10.51 -0.27 -2.61
N GLU A 384 -10.46 -1.60 -2.48
CA GLU A 384 -9.52 -2.42 -3.27
C GLU A 384 -9.73 -2.25 -4.78
N ALA A 385 -10.98 -2.24 -5.25
CA ALA A 385 -11.28 -2.09 -6.68
C ALA A 385 -10.81 -0.72 -7.21
N ALA A 386 -11.04 0.35 -6.46
CA ALA A 386 -10.53 1.68 -6.80
C ALA A 386 -8.99 1.74 -6.77
N ASN A 387 -8.35 1.20 -5.73
CA ASN A 387 -6.88 1.12 -5.65
C ASN A 387 -6.27 0.32 -6.81
N LYS A 388 -6.91 -0.80 -7.19
CA LYS A 388 -6.51 -1.62 -8.34
C LYS A 388 -6.61 -0.83 -9.65
N PHE A 389 -7.75 -0.18 -9.90
CA PHE A 389 -7.91 0.67 -11.10
C PHE A 389 -6.86 1.78 -11.14
N ILE A 390 -6.67 2.51 -10.04
CA ILE A 390 -5.67 3.58 -9.93
C ILE A 390 -4.26 3.05 -10.23
N PHE A 391 -3.92 1.88 -9.66
CA PHE A 391 -2.65 1.23 -9.95
C PHE A 391 -2.51 0.89 -11.44
N GLU A 392 -3.49 0.21 -12.02
CA GLU A 392 -3.46 -0.24 -13.42
C GLU A 392 -3.23 0.93 -14.37
N GLN A 393 -3.93 2.06 -14.17
CA GLN A 393 -3.72 3.27 -14.97
C GLN A 393 -2.29 3.81 -14.86
N ILE A 394 -1.80 4.12 -13.64
CA ILE A 394 -0.51 4.82 -13.50
C ILE A 394 0.71 3.91 -13.76
N SER A 395 0.55 2.59 -13.62
CA SER A 395 1.63 1.62 -13.88
C SER A 395 2.14 1.62 -15.33
N THR A 396 1.29 2.05 -16.26
CA THR A 396 1.60 2.18 -17.70
C THR A 396 2.57 3.33 -18.02
N GLY A 397 2.69 4.32 -17.13
CA GLY A 397 3.38 5.58 -17.43
C GLY A 397 2.54 6.62 -18.18
N ALA A 398 1.28 6.34 -18.53
CA ALA A 398 0.39 7.31 -19.19
C ALA A 398 0.08 8.54 -18.32
N PHE A 399 0.21 8.41 -17.00
CA PHE A 399 0.02 9.47 -16.01
C PHE A 399 1.34 9.87 -15.32
N SER A 400 2.49 9.56 -15.92
CA SER A 400 3.79 9.94 -15.36
C SER A 400 4.52 11.00 -16.20
N ASP A 401 5.34 11.79 -15.53
CA ASP A 401 6.35 12.65 -16.13
C ASP A 401 7.73 12.23 -15.60
N PRO A 402 8.70 11.83 -16.45
CA PRO A 402 8.52 11.52 -17.87
C PRO A 402 7.54 10.35 -18.06
N PRO A 403 6.93 10.18 -19.25
CA PRO A 403 5.95 9.13 -19.53
C PRO A 403 6.63 7.77 -19.69
N ILE A 404 7.04 7.16 -18.57
CA ILE A 404 7.72 5.88 -18.49
C ILE A 404 6.92 4.90 -17.63
N PRO A 405 6.73 3.64 -18.05
CA PRO A 405 6.09 2.62 -17.22
C PRO A 405 6.78 2.45 -15.87
N LEU A 406 6.04 2.01 -14.86
CA LEU A 406 6.59 1.74 -13.52
C LEU A 406 7.78 0.76 -13.58
N LYS A 407 7.73 -0.24 -14.48
CA LYS A 407 8.81 -1.20 -14.73
C LYS A 407 10.09 -0.58 -15.33
N MET A 408 10.04 0.66 -15.80
CA MET A 408 11.18 1.43 -16.33
C MET A 408 11.60 2.57 -15.40
N ALA A 409 10.96 2.77 -14.24
CA ALA A 409 11.22 3.89 -13.33
C ALA A 409 12.65 3.90 -12.71
N CYS A 410 13.38 2.79 -12.79
CA CYS A 410 14.79 2.70 -12.44
C CYS A 410 15.76 3.06 -13.59
N GLN A 411 15.27 3.27 -14.81
CA GLN A 411 16.08 3.69 -15.94
C GLN A 411 16.33 5.20 -15.90
N ARG A 412 17.58 5.61 -16.10
CA ARG A 412 17.92 7.03 -16.27
C ARG A 412 17.60 7.44 -17.70
N THR A 413 16.61 8.32 -17.88
CA THR A 413 16.46 9.07 -19.13
C THR A 413 17.68 9.97 -19.30
N VAL A 414 18.56 9.62 -20.24
CA VAL A 414 19.65 10.50 -20.68
C VAL A 414 19.02 11.60 -21.54
N GLY A 415 19.03 12.83 -21.02
CA GLY A 415 18.59 14.05 -21.71
C GLY A 415 19.76 14.99 -21.93
#